data_AF-A0AAD9NJU7-F1
#
_entry.id   AF-A0AAD9NJU7-F1
#
_cell.length_a   1.000
_cell.length_b   1.000
_cell.length_c   1.000
_cell.angle_alpha   90.00
_cell.angle_beta   90.00
_cell.angle_gamma   90.00
#
_symmetry.space_group_name_H-M   'P 1'
#
loop_
_entity.id
_entity.type
_entity.pdbx_description
1 polymer ?
#
loop_
_entity_poly.entity_id
_entity_poly.type
_entity_poly.pdbx_seq_one_letter_code
_entity_poly.pdbx_strand_id
1 'polypeptide(L)'
;MTALPVSSGSGSHSVFPPPANHTCFQCGRSFARVYILRRHEAAHRGQYPFWCKICGKGCLSTNNLRRHLATHTGARDHQCKWCSQKFTCPWSLKRHMRNFHQDKA
;
A
#
# COMPACT_ATOMS: atom_id res chain seq x y z
N MET A 1 -57.29 9.49 18.66
CA MET A 1 -56.96 8.75 17.42
C MET A 1 -57.13 9.72 16.26
N THR A 2 -56.14 10.25 15.55
CA THR A 2 -54.67 10.10 15.52
C THR A 2 -54.23 11.28 14.65
N ALA A 3 -53.48 12.25 15.17
CA ALA A 3 -52.87 13.28 14.33
C ALA A 3 -51.58 12.70 13.73
N LEU A 4 -51.50 12.63 12.41
CA LEU A 4 -50.26 12.29 11.68
C LEU A 4 -49.57 13.60 11.26
N PRO A 5 -48.32 13.86 11.68
CA PRO A 5 -47.48 14.81 10.96
C PRO A 5 -46.76 14.06 9.83
N VAL A 6 -47.18 14.32 8.58
CA VAL A 6 -46.36 14.02 7.41
C VAL A 6 -45.33 15.13 7.27
N SER A 7 -44.12 14.89 7.79
CA SER A 7 -43.00 15.78 7.57
C SER A 7 -42.28 15.41 6.28
N SER A 8 -42.49 16.25 5.29
CA SER A 8 -41.75 16.39 4.05
C SER A 8 -40.24 16.41 4.30
N GLY A 9 -39.51 15.56 3.58
CA GLY A 9 -38.05 15.51 3.60
C GLY A 9 -37.52 15.00 2.28
N SER A 10 -37.79 15.72 1.18
CA SER A 10 -37.11 15.53 -0.11
C SER A 10 -35.66 16.03 0.02
N GLY A 11 -34.82 15.22 0.68
CA GLY A 11 -33.38 15.38 0.67
C GLY A 11 -32.85 14.85 -0.66
N SER A 12 -32.53 15.76 -1.59
CA SER A 12 -31.66 15.46 -2.71
C SER A 12 -30.25 15.17 -2.17
N HIS A 13 -30.04 13.96 -1.65
CA HIS A 13 -28.70 13.43 -1.47
C HIS A 13 -28.10 13.36 -2.86
N SER A 14 -27.23 14.32 -3.18
CA SER A 14 -26.29 14.17 -4.28
C SER A 14 -25.51 12.90 -4.00
N VAL A 15 -25.93 11.78 -4.59
CA VAL A 15 -25.17 10.54 -4.60
C VAL A 15 -23.97 10.83 -5.48
N PHE A 16 -22.91 11.33 -4.86
CA PHE A 16 -21.60 11.26 -5.47
C PHE A 16 -21.36 9.76 -5.70
N PRO A 17 -21.27 9.28 -6.95
CA PRO A 17 -21.00 7.87 -7.18
C PRO A 17 -19.73 7.53 -6.39
N PRO A 18 -19.73 6.45 -5.57
CA PRO A 18 -18.54 6.07 -4.85
C PRO A 18 -17.40 5.96 -5.88
N PRO A 19 -16.20 6.50 -5.58
CA PRO A 19 -15.09 6.43 -6.51
C PRO A 19 -14.96 4.99 -6.97
N ALA A 20 -14.96 4.77 -8.30
CA ALA A 20 -14.97 3.44 -8.88
C ALA A 20 -13.80 2.62 -8.31
N ASN A 21 -14.10 1.80 -7.31
CA ASN A 21 -13.12 0.94 -6.68
C ASN A 21 -12.86 -0.21 -7.65
N HIS A 22 -11.59 -0.44 -7.98
CA HIS A 22 -11.21 -1.51 -8.88
C HIS A 22 -10.99 -2.77 -8.04
N THR A 23 -11.96 -3.68 -8.11
CA THR A 23 -12.01 -4.86 -7.25
C THR A 23 -11.42 -6.08 -7.95
N CYS A 24 -10.57 -6.83 -7.25
CA CYS A 24 -10.06 -8.12 -7.72
C CYS A 24 -11.13 -9.19 -7.58
N PHE A 25 -11.47 -9.87 -8.68
CA PHE A 25 -12.48 -10.93 -8.65
C PHE A 25 -12.03 -12.18 -7.86
N GLN A 26 -10.73 -12.47 -7.82
CA GLN A 26 -10.22 -13.66 -7.15
C GLN A 26 -10.22 -13.56 -5.61
N CYS A 27 -10.01 -12.37 -5.04
CA CYS A 27 -9.89 -12.20 -3.59
C CYS A 27 -10.75 -11.06 -3.02
N GLY A 28 -11.57 -10.40 -3.84
CA GLY A 28 -12.50 -9.35 -3.41
C GLY A 28 -11.83 -8.04 -2.96
N ARG A 29 -10.49 -7.91 -3.02
CA ARG A 29 -9.79 -6.68 -2.61
C ARG A 29 -10.06 -5.53 -3.57
N SER A 30 -10.44 -4.38 -3.03
CA SER A 30 -10.59 -3.13 -3.77
C SER A 30 -9.29 -2.32 -3.80
N PHE A 31 -9.03 -1.69 -4.93
CA PHE A 31 -7.88 -0.81 -5.14
C PHE A 31 -8.33 0.53 -5.71
N ALA A 32 -7.69 1.60 -5.25
CA ALA A 32 -7.99 2.97 -5.67
C ALA A 32 -7.60 3.29 -7.13
N ARG A 33 -6.79 2.44 -7.79
CA ARG A 33 -6.30 2.69 -9.16
C ARG A 33 -6.19 1.39 -9.95
N VAL A 34 -6.60 1.40 -11.22
CA VAL A 34 -6.58 0.22 -12.12
C VAL A 34 -5.19 -0.41 -12.21
N TYR A 35 -4.13 0.38 -12.35
CA TYR A 35 -2.77 -0.18 -12.50
C TYR A 35 -2.31 -0.94 -11.25
N ILE A 36 -2.80 -0.57 -10.06
CA ILE A 36 -2.51 -1.29 -8.82
C ILE A 36 -3.26 -2.62 -8.82
N LEU A 37 -4.52 -2.63 -9.25
CA LEU A 37 -5.30 -3.86 -9.43
C LEU A 37 -4.59 -4.81 -10.42
N ARG A 38 -4.22 -4.36 -11.63
CA ARG A 38 -3.54 -5.20 -12.62
C ARG A 38 -2.26 -5.83 -12.07
N ARG A 39 -1.47 -5.03 -11.34
CA ARG A 39 -0.24 -5.51 -10.69
C ARG A 39 -0.54 -6.56 -9.61
N HIS A 40 -1.61 -6.36 -8.85
CA HIS A 40 -2.06 -7.33 -7.86
C HIS A 40 -2.53 -8.64 -8.51
N GLU A 41 -3.30 -8.57 -9.60
CA GLU A 41 -3.75 -9.74 -10.37
C GLU A 41 -2.58 -10.49 -11.00
N ALA A 42 -1.55 -9.78 -11.46
CA ALA A 42 -0.32 -10.41 -11.97
C ALA A 42 0.34 -11.31 -10.91
N ALA A 43 0.26 -10.92 -9.62
CA ALA A 43 0.77 -11.73 -8.51
C ALA A 43 -0.01 -13.05 -8.34
N HIS A 44 -1.33 -13.03 -8.53
CA HIS A 44 -2.16 -14.25 -8.50
C HIS A 44 -1.75 -15.24 -9.60
N ARG A 45 -1.38 -14.74 -10.78
CA ARG A 45 -0.94 -15.56 -11.92
C ARG A 45 0.55 -15.92 -11.87
N GLY A 46 1.27 -15.49 -10.84
CA GLY A 46 2.73 -15.64 -10.77
C GLY A 46 3.48 -14.89 -11.88
N GLN A 47 2.83 -13.93 -12.55
CA GLN A 47 3.44 -13.13 -13.60
C GLN A 47 4.13 -11.92 -12.95
N TYR A 48 5.45 -12.04 -12.79
CA TYR A 48 6.26 -10.97 -12.25
C TYR A 48 7.04 -10.29 -13.37
N PRO A 49 6.90 -8.97 -13.58
CA PRO A 49 7.67 -8.26 -14.60
C PRO A 49 9.16 -8.16 -14.24
N PHE A 50 9.52 -8.32 -12.96
CA PHE A 50 10.89 -8.21 -12.49
C PHE A 50 11.27 -9.45 -11.68
N TRP A 51 12.47 -9.97 -11.89
CA TRP A 51 12.95 -11.19 -11.23
C TRP A 51 14.28 -10.94 -10.54
N CYS A 52 14.45 -11.52 -9.35
CA CYS A 52 15.72 -11.54 -8.66
C CYS A 52 16.67 -12.54 -9.34
N LYS A 53 17.82 -12.07 -9.81
CA LYS A 53 18.84 -12.93 -10.44
C LYS A 53 19.56 -13.86 -9.45
N ILE A 54 19.48 -13.58 -8.14
CA ILE A 54 20.17 -14.35 -7.10
C ILE A 54 19.33 -15.55 -6.65
N CYS A 55 18.04 -15.36 -6.42
CA CYS A 55 17.15 -16.40 -5.87
C CYS A 55 15.92 -16.71 -6.74
N GLY A 56 15.79 -16.10 -7.91
CA GLY A 56 14.65 -16.32 -8.80
C GLY A 56 13.33 -15.71 -8.32
N LYS A 57 13.31 -14.92 -7.24
CA LYS A 57 12.07 -14.36 -6.69
C LYS A 57 11.47 -13.28 -7.62
N GLY A 58 10.21 -13.46 -7.98
CA GLY A 58 9.42 -12.49 -8.74
C GLY A 58 9.00 -11.27 -7.90
N CYS A 59 9.10 -10.09 -8.50
CA CYS A 59 8.73 -8.80 -7.93
C CYS A 59 7.85 -8.02 -8.91
N LEU A 60 6.87 -7.32 -8.34
CA LEU A 60 5.88 -6.55 -9.10
C LEU A 60 6.31 -5.12 -9.44
N SER A 61 7.47 -4.67 -8.94
CA SER A 61 8.03 -3.35 -9.24
C SER A 61 9.55 -3.35 -9.09
N THR A 62 10.22 -2.45 -9.80
CA THR A 62 11.67 -2.23 -9.72
C THR A 62 12.12 -1.83 -8.32
N ASN A 63 11.40 -0.93 -7.65
CA ASN A 63 11.74 -0.53 -6.28
C ASN A 63 11.61 -1.69 -5.28
N ASN A 64 10.63 -2.59 -5.49
CA ASN A 64 10.53 -3.81 -4.68
C ASN A 64 11.72 -4.74 -4.93
N LEU A 65 12.13 -4.91 -6.19
CA LEU A 65 13.29 -5.71 -6.53
C LEU A 65 14.58 -5.12 -5.93
N ARG A 66 14.81 -3.81 -6.05
CA ARG A 66 16.00 -3.13 -5.48
C ARG A 66 16.07 -3.33 -3.96
N ARG A 67 14.95 -3.11 -3.27
CA ARG A 67 14.83 -3.36 -1.83
C ARG A 67 15.12 -4.82 -1.49
N HIS A 68 14.61 -5.75 -2.28
CA HIS A 68 14.86 -7.17 -2.08
C HIS A 68 16.33 -7.52 -2.31
N LEU A 69 16.99 -6.97 -3.34
CA LEU A 69 18.42 -7.21 -3.57
C LEU A 69 19.27 -6.76 -2.38
N ALA A 70 18.88 -5.68 -1.71
CA ALA A 70 19.56 -5.23 -0.50
C ALA A 70 19.46 -6.22 0.68
N THR A 71 18.53 -7.20 0.65
CA THR A 71 18.52 -8.31 1.62
C THR A 71 19.57 -9.38 1.33
N HIS A 72 20.04 -9.48 0.08
CA HIS A 72 21.13 -10.39 -0.29
C HIS A 72 22.49 -9.76 0.02
N THR A 73 22.67 -8.48 -0.29
CA THR A 73 23.93 -7.77 -0.06
C THR A 73 24.09 -7.30 1.39
N GLY A 74 23.02 -7.32 2.18
CA GLY A 74 23.02 -6.73 3.52
C GLY A 74 23.10 -5.20 3.52
N ALA A 75 22.91 -4.55 2.36
CA ALA A 75 22.95 -3.10 2.25
C ALA A 75 21.87 -2.45 3.12
N ARG A 76 22.31 -1.55 4.00
CA ARG A 76 21.47 -0.80 4.93
C ARG A 76 21.86 0.67 4.87
N ASP A 77 21.43 1.30 3.78
CA ASP A 77 21.84 2.66 3.41
C ASP A 77 21.11 3.76 4.20
N HIS A 78 20.13 3.38 5.01
CA HIS A 78 19.29 4.33 5.75
C HIS A 78 19.60 4.25 7.24
N GLN A 79 20.53 5.08 7.71
CA GLN A 79 20.89 5.18 9.11
C GLN A 79 19.97 6.15 9.86
N CYS A 80 19.60 5.79 11.10
CA CYS A 80 18.92 6.70 12.00
C CYS A 80 19.86 7.82 12.45
N LYS A 81 19.34 9.05 12.56
CA LYS A 81 20.14 10.20 13.01
C LYS A 81 20.42 10.18 14.52
N TRP A 82 19.55 9.55 15.30
CA TRP A 82 19.62 9.57 16.77
C TRP A 82 20.07 8.24 17.38
N CYS A 83 20.29 7.22 16.58
CA CYS A 83 20.86 5.95 17.03
C CYS A 83 21.63 5.24 15.90
N SER A 84 22.44 4.25 16.25
CA SER A 84 23.27 3.51 15.28
C SER A 84 22.52 2.48 14.43
N GLN A 85 21.18 2.45 14.51
CA GLN A 85 20.38 1.50 13.74
C GLN A 85 20.35 1.87 12.25
N LYS A 86 20.60 0.87 11.41
CA LYS A 86 20.58 1.00 9.95
C LYS A 86 19.47 0.16 9.36
N PHE A 87 18.82 0.71 8.34
CA PHE A 87 17.68 0.10 7.68
C PHE A 87 17.94 -0.06 6.18
N THR A 88 17.37 -1.12 5.61
CA THR A 88 17.40 -1.40 4.17
C THR A 88 16.53 -0.43 3.37
N CYS A 89 15.59 0.28 4.01
CA CYS A 89 14.60 1.10 3.31
C CYS A 89 14.24 2.38 4.08
N PRO A 90 13.91 3.48 3.37
CA PRO A 90 13.47 4.72 4.00
C PRO A 90 12.12 4.53 4.71
N TRP A 91 11.30 3.63 4.14
CA TRP A 91 10.21 2.88 4.78
C TRP A 91 10.37 2.69 6.29
N SER A 92 11.27 1.75 6.55
CA SER A 92 11.53 1.19 7.86
C SER A 92 12.19 2.22 8.77
N LEU A 93 13.07 3.06 8.23
CA LEU A 93 13.68 4.16 8.98
C LEU A 93 12.62 5.16 9.48
N LYS A 94 11.72 5.63 8.59
CA LYS A 94 10.66 6.58 8.97
C LYS A 94 9.74 5.99 10.04
N ARG A 95 9.39 4.71 9.92
CA ARG A 95 8.62 4.00 10.95
C ARG A 95 9.38 3.90 12.28
N HIS A 96 10.68 3.60 12.24
CA HIS A 96 11.51 3.56 13.43
C HIS A 96 11.59 4.93 14.11
N MET A 97 11.85 6.01 13.35
CA MET A 97 11.86 7.37 13.90
C MET A 97 10.51 7.73 14.54
N ARG A 98 9.41 7.42 13.85
CA ARG A 98 8.05 7.63 14.39
C ARG A 98 7.78 6.86 15.68
N ASN A 99 8.41 5.73 15.93
CA ASN A 99 8.09 4.92 17.11
C ASN A 99 9.05 5.17 18.28
N PHE A 100 10.29 5.56 18.00
CA PHE A 100 11.36 5.64 19.00
C PHE A 100 11.97 7.03 19.18
N HIS A 101 11.65 7.98 18.29
CA HIS A 101 12.23 9.33 18.27
C HIS A 101 11.16 10.39 17.96
N GLN A 102 9.93 10.22 18.47
CA GLN A 102 8.79 11.12 18.20
C GLN A 102 9.09 12.59 18.55
N ASP A 103 9.86 12.80 19.62
CA ASP A 103 10.19 14.12 20.16
C ASP A 103 11.46 14.74 19.56
N LYS A 104 12.12 14.07 18.62
CA LYS A 104 13.34 14.56 17.97
C LYS A 104 13.01 14.89 16.51
N ALA A 105 12.98 16.18 16.18
CA ALA A 105 12.77 16.70 14.82
C ALA A 105 14.13 16.88 14.11
#